data_AF-A0A960YFW3-F1
#
_entry.id   AF-A0A960YFW3-F1
#
_cell.length_a   1.000
_cell.length_b   1.000
_cell.length_c   1.000
_cell.angle_alpha   90.00
_cell.angle_beta   90.00
_cell.angle_gamma   90.00
#
_symmetry.space_group_name_H-M   'P 1'
#
loop_
_entity.id
_entity.type
_entity.pdbx_description
1 polymer ?
#
loop_
_entity_poly.entity_id
_entity_poly.type
_entity_poly.pdbx_seq_one_letter_code
_entity_poly.pdbx_strand_id
1 'polypeptide(L)'
;MLESLGVWCAALLTLAIFSFLYKDNPFYKFAEHLFTGVSAAYWMVVAFWNQVHPNLFGNLWWPDWFLKKWPEFTYVLVDEIHVAGQTFPGTAMVDGTVTPAMLQ
;
A
#
# COMPACT_ATOMS: atom_id res chain seq x y z
N MET A 1 -37.26 -11.68 -2.83
CA MET A 1 -37.42 -10.60 -1.82
C MET A 1 -36.54 -9.39 -2.14
N LEU A 2 -35.24 -9.55 -2.40
CA LEU A 2 -34.34 -8.44 -2.78
C LEU A 2 -34.71 -7.76 -4.10
N GLU A 3 -35.18 -8.53 -5.08
CA GLU A 3 -35.63 -8.01 -6.39
C GLU A 3 -36.75 -6.98 -6.24
N SER A 4 -37.69 -7.21 -5.33
CA SER A 4 -38.79 -6.29 -5.06
C SER A 4 -38.27 -4.94 -4.55
N LEU A 5 -37.30 -4.93 -3.63
CA LEU A 5 -36.70 -3.71 -3.11
C LEU A 5 -35.96 -2.93 -4.21
N GLY A 6 -35.24 -3.62 -5.09
CA GLY A 6 -34.58 -3.01 -6.24
C GLY A 6 -35.58 -2.36 -7.21
N VAL A 7 -36.70 -3.03 -7.48
CA VAL A 7 -37.77 -2.50 -8.34
C VAL A 7 -38.41 -1.25 -7.74
N TRP A 8 -38.69 -1.23 -6.43
CA TRP A 8 -39.21 -0.04 -5.75
C TRP A 8 -38.19 1.12 -5.74
N CYS A 9 -36.91 0.85 -5.50
CA CYS A 9 -35.85 1.86 -5.61
C CYS A 9 -35.73 2.42 -7.03
N ALA A 10 -35.75 1.56 -8.05
CA ALA A 10 -35.72 1.98 -9.45
C ALA A 10 -36.94 2.83 -9.82
N ALA A 11 -38.15 2.41 -9.41
CA ALA A 11 -39.38 3.16 -9.63
C ALA A 11 -39.36 4.55 -8.98
N LEU A 12 -38.84 4.66 -7.75
CA LEU A 12 -38.67 5.95 -7.06
C LEU A 12 -37.64 6.84 -7.76
N LEU A 13 -36.54 6.28 -8.28
CA LEU A 13 -35.54 7.03 -9.04
C LEU A 13 -36.11 7.58 -10.34
N THR A 14 -36.92 6.79 -11.06
CA THR A 14 -37.60 7.23 -12.29
C THR A 14 -38.61 8.34 -12.01
N LEU A 15 -39.38 8.23 -10.92
CA LEU A 15 -40.26 9.29 -10.44
C LEU A 15 -39.48 10.57 -10.06
N ALA A 16 -38.32 10.42 -9.43
CA ALA A 16 -37.44 11.54 -9.08
C ALA A 16 -36.96 12.32 -10.31
N ILE A 17 -36.64 11.61 -11.40
CA ILE A 17 -36.23 12.21 -12.68
C ILE A 17 -37.42 12.87 -13.39
N PHE A 18 -38.60 12.25 -13.38
CA PHE A 18 -39.82 12.87 -13.93
C PHE A 18 -40.29 14.10 -13.14
N SER A 19 -39.93 14.21 -11.86
CA SER A 19 -40.17 15.42 -11.05
C SER A 19 -39.43 16.67 -11.56
N PHE A 20 -38.50 16.53 -12.53
CA PHE A 20 -37.89 17.65 -13.27
C PHE A 20 -38.93 18.52 -13.99
N LEU A 21 -40.05 17.94 -14.45
CA LEU A 21 -41.08 18.67 -15.21
C LEU A 21 -42.04 19.47 -14.30
N TYR A 22 -42.08 19.21 -12.99
CA TYR A 22 -43.13 19.72 -12.11
C TYR A 22 -42.77 20.99 -11.30
N LYS A 23 -41.67 21.68 -11.63
CA LYS A 23 -41.30 22.99 -11.04
C LYS A 23 -41.07 22.94 -9.50
N ASP A 24 -39.80 22.90 -9.09
CA ASP A 24 -39.30 23.26 -7.75
C ASP A 24 -39.90 22.55 -6.51
N ASN A 25 -39.85 21.21 -6.44
CA ASN A 25 -40.13 20.46 -5.21
C ASN A 25 -38.79 19.92 -4.61
N PRO A 26 -38.54 19.93 -3.28
CA PRO A 26 -37.29 19.44 -2.65
C PRO A 26 -36.77 18.08 -3.14
N PHE A 27 -37.65 17.23 -3.67
CA PHE A 27 -37.30 15.96 -4.30
C PHE A 27 -36.39 16.12 -5.53
N TYR A 28 -36.54 17.21 -6.29
CA TYR A 28 -35.72 17.52 -7.45
C TYR A 28 -34.26 17.84 -7.05
N LYS A 29 -34.06 18.72 -6.06
CA LYS A 29 -32.72 19.04 -5.54
C LYS A 29 -32.03 17.83 -4.94
N PHE A 30 -32.78 16.93 -4.32
CA PHE A 30 -32.25 15.66 -3.81
C PHE A 30 -31.75 14.77 -4.95
N ALA A 31 -32.51 14.62 -6.04
CA ALA A 31 -32.08 13.82 -7.19
C ALA A 31 -30.79 14.36 -7.83
N GLU A 32 -30.65 15.68 -7.92
CA GLU A 32 -29.44 16.35 -8.42
C GLU A 32 -28.20 16.03 -7.56
N HIS A 33 -28.34 16.09 -6.22
CA HIS A 33 -27.27 15.76 -5.29
C HIS A 33 -27.00 14.25 -5.20
N LEU A 34 -28.04 13.43 -5.37
CA LEU A 34 -27.90 11.97 -5.40
C LEU A 34 -27.10 11.55 -6.63
N PHE A 35 -27.42 12.06 -7.82
CA PHE A 35 -26.72 11.70 -9.05
C PHE A 35 -25.25 12.12 -9.04
N THR A 36 -24.98 13.36 -8.63
CA THR A 36 -23.61 13.87 -8.48
C THR A 36 -22.87 13.18 -7.32
N GLY A 37 -23.56 12.89 -6.22
CA GLY A 37 -23.03 12.18 -5.06
C GLY A 37 -22.65 10.73 -5.36
N VAL A 38 -23.47 9.98 -6.11
CA VAL A 38 -23.14 8.61 -6.56
C VAL A 38 -21.93 8.63 -7.50
N SER A 39 -21.86 9.62 -8.39
CA SER A 39 -20.71 9.79 -9.29
C SER A 39 -19.40 10.07 -8.53
N ALA A 40 -19.47 10.92 -7.49
CA ALA A 40 -18.33 11.20 -6.61
C ALA A 40 -17.95 10.00 -5.72
N ALA A 41 -18.95 9.27 -5.21
CA ALA A 41 -18.74 8.09 -4.37
C ALA A 41 -18.02 6.96 -5.13
N TYR A 42 -18.37 6.73 -6.40
CA TYR A 42 -17.68 5.74 -7.23
C TYR A 42 -16.17 6.02 -7.30
N TRP A 43 -15.81 7.27 -7.63
CA TRP A 43 -14.40 7.69 -7.69
C TRP A 43 -13.69 7.60 -6.33
N MET A 44 -14.39 7.96 -5.25
CA MET A 44 -13.85 7.88 -3.90
C MET A 44 -13.51 6.44 -3.48
N VAL A 45 -14.40 5.47 -3.77
CA VAL A 45 -14.16 4.06 -3.44
C VAL A 45 -12.99 3.50 -4.24
N VAL A 46 -12.92 3.80 -5.54
CA VAL A 46 -11.80 3.39 -6.40
C VAL A 46 -10.49 3.97 -5.88
N ALA A 47 -10.46 5.26 -5.54
CA ALA A 47 -9.28 5.91 -4.97
C ALA A 47 -8.90 5.36 -3.59
N PHE A 48 -9.88 5.01 -2.75
CA PHE A 48 -9.61 4.39 -1.46
C PHE A 48 -8.90 3.04 -1.63
N TRP A 49 -9.36 2.23 -2.57
CA TRP A 49 -8.78 0.90 -2.78
C TRP A 49 -7.46 0.90 -3.53
N ASN A 50 -7.28 1.82 -4.48
CA ASN A 50 -6.07 1.91 -5.29
C ASN A 50 -4.96 2.77 -4.65
N GLN A 51 -5.33 3.79 -3.86
CA GLN A 51 -4.36 4.73 -3.30
C GLN A 51 -4.24 4.58 -1.79
N VAL A 52 -5.34 4.57 -1.04
CA VAL A 52 -5.27 4.62 0.43
C VAL A 52 -4.76 3.29 0.99
N HIS A 53 -5.32 2.17 0.54
CA HIS A 53 -4.94 0.86 1.06
C HIS A 53 -3.46 0.48 0.82
N PRO A 54 -2.91 0.52 -0.41
CA PRO A 54 -1.52 0.13 -0.62
C PRO A 54 -0.53 1.15 -0.05
N ASN A 55 -0.82 2.46 -0.08
CA ASN A 55 0.14 3.46 0.39
C ASN A 55 0.18 3.60 1.92
N LEU A 56 -0.92 3.33 2.64
CA LEU A 56 -0.88 3.35 4.11
C LEU A 56 -0.37 2.03 4.68
N PHE A 57 -0.94 0.90 4.29
CA PHE A 57 -0.51 -0.37 4.86
C PHE A 57 0.86 -0.77 4.32
N GLY A 58 1.07 -0.73 3.00
CA GLY A 58 2.33 -1.03 2.32
C GLY A 58 3.55 -0.32 2.93
N ASN A 59 3.41 0.96 3.25
CA ASN A 59 4.52 1.81 3.68
C ASN A 59 4.73 1.84 5.21
N LEU A 60 3.74 1.43 6.01
CA LEU A 60 3.81 1.49 7.47
C LEU A 60 4.53 0.27 8.07
N TRP A 61 4.21 -0.93 7.60
CA TRP A 61 4.71 -2.17 8.21
C TRP A 61 6.13 -2.55 7.75
N TRP A 62 6.56 -2.06 6.60
CA TRP A 62 7.91 -2.27 6.11
C TRP A 62 8.20 -1.18 5.10
N PRO A 63 8.83 -0.08 5.52
CA PRO A 63 9.05 1.03 4.62
C PRO A 63 9.94 0.58 3.45
N ASP A 64 9.59 0.96 2.22
CA ASP A 64 10.39 0.62 1.03
C ASP A 64 11.84 1.15 1.15
N TRP A 65 12.02 2.28 1.84
CA TRP A 65 13.35 2.82 2.15
C TRP A 65 14.18 1.90 3.03
N PHE A 66 13.54 1.15 3.95
CA PHE A 66 14.21 0.23 4.86
C PHE A 66 14.66 -1.02 4.09
N LEU A 67 13.78 -1.60 3.28
CA LEU A 67 14.10 -2.77 2.44
C LEU A 67 15.22 -2.45 1.44
N LYS A 68 15.23 -1.25 0.87
CA LYS A 68 16.30 -0.79 -0.03
C LYS A 68 17.64 -0.59 0.67
N LYS A 69 17.64 -0.12 1.92
CA LYS A 69 18.86 0.19 2.69
C LYS A 69 19.48 -1.03 3.38
N TRP A 70 18.66 -2.02 3.71
CA TRP A 70 19.07 -3.23 4.40
C TRP A 70 20.22 -4.00 3.72
N PRO A 71 20.20 -4.29 2.40
CA PRO A 71 21.30 -5.02 1.76
C PRO A 71 22.63 -4.25 1.79
N GLU A 72 22.60 -2.92 1.58
CA GLU A 72 23.80 -2.07 1.66
C GLU A 72 24.48 -2.14 3.03
N PHE A 73 23.69 -2.12 4.10
CA PHE A 73 24.22 -2.26 5.47
C PHE A 73 24.91 -3.61 5.69
N THR A 74 24.36 -4.70 5.14
CA THR A 74 24.98 -6.02 5.27
C THR A 74 26.32 -6.13 4.54
N TYR A 75 26.45 -5.54 3.35
CA TYR A 75 27.73 -5.54 2.63
C TYR A 75 28.80 -4.74 3.35
N VAL A 76 28.45 -3.57 3.92
CA VAL A 76 29.38 -2.76 4.74
C VAL A 76 29.87 -3.56 5.95
N LEU A 77 28.97 -4.21 6.69
CA LEU A 77 29.36 -5.02 7.83
C LEU A 77 30.21 -6.24 7.44
N VAL A 78 29.87 -6.91 6.34
CA VAL A 78 30.63 -8.07 5.85
C VAL A 78 32.02 -7.67 5.36
N ASP A 79 32.14 -6.51 4.70
CA ASP A 79 33.43 -5.94 4.28
C ASP A 79 34.29 -5.57 5.49
N GLU A 80 33.71 -4.95 6.52
CA GLU A 80 34.41 -4.68 7.78
C GLU A 80 34.88 -5.97 8.48
N ILE A 81 34.07 -7.04 8.49
CA ILE A 81 34.47 -8.34 9.05
C ILE A 81 35.57 -9.00 8.21
N HIS A 82 35.50 -8.88 6.88
CA HIS A 82 36.52 -9.41 5.98
C HIS A 82 37.86 -8.70 6.18
N VAL A 83 37.86 -7.36 6.27
CA VAL A 83 39.05 -6.53 6.54
C VAL A 83 39.58 -6.76 7.96
N ALA A 84 38.71 -6.90 8.96
CA ALA A 84 39.10 -7.25 10.32
C ALA A 84 39.77 -8.64 10.36
N GLY A 85 39.29 -9.61 9.59
CA GLY A 85 39.89 -10.94 9.47
C GLY A 85 41.32 -10.94 8.90
N GLN A 86 41.68 -9.94 8.09
CA GLN A 86 43.01 -9.81 7.48
C GLN A 86 44.02 -9.05 8.36
N THR A 87 43.55 -8.28 9.35
CA THR A 87 44.38 -7.37 10.16
C THR A 87 44.84 -7.96 11.50
N PHE A 88 44.39 -9.16 11.87
CA PHE A 88 44.95 -9.93 13.00
C PHE A 88 45.95 -10.98 12.50
N PRO A 89 47.25 -10.66 12.41
CA PRO A 89 48.28 -11.64 12.09
C PRO A 89 48.43 -12.60 13.28
N GLY A 90 47.81 -13.77 13.17
CA GLY A 90 47.92 -14.79 14.21
C GLY A 90 47.13 -16.06 13.96
N THR A 91 46.10 -16.03 13.11
CA THR A 91 45.40 -17.26 12.66
C THR A 91 44.92 -17.12 11.21
N ALA A 92 45.85 -17.11 10.26
CA ALA A 92 45.49 -17.39 8.87
C ALA A 92 45.23 -18.90 8.73
N MET A 93 43.95 -19.29 8.65
CA MET A 93 43.57 -20.65 8.26
C MET A 93 43.61 -20.74 6.73
N VAL A 94 44.76 -21.10 6.17
CA VAL A 94 44.85 -21.59 4.79
C VAL A 94 44.73 -23.11 4.88
N ASP A 95 43.65 -23.67 4.32
CA ASP A 95 43.35 -25.12 4.29
C ASP A 95 43.04 -25.82 5.64
N GLY A 96 42.36 -25.12 6.56
CA GLY A 96 41.73 -25.77 7.73
C GLY A 96 42.70 -26.37 8.76
N THR A 97 43.99 -26.04 8.70
CA THR A 97 44.98 -26.41 9.72
C THR A 97 45.54 -25.16 10.39
N VAL A 98 45.45 -25.10 11.72
CA VAL A 98 46.03 -24.00 12.52
C VAL A 98 47.52 -24.30 12.72
N THR A 99 48.38 -23.75 11.87
CA THR A 99 49.84 -23.77 12.12
C THR A 99 50.25 -22.57 12.97
N PRO A 100 50.83 -22.77 14.18
CA PRO A 100 51.37 -21.68 14.96
C PRO A 100 52.68 -21.17 14.34
N ALA A 101 52.65 -19.99 13.74
CA ALA A 101 53.85 -19.30 13.26
C ALA A 101 54.63 -18.68 14.45
N MET A 102 55.19 -19.54 15.31
CA MET A 102 56.10 -19.18 16.40
C MET A 102 57.31 -20.12 16.40
N LEU A 103 58.09 -20.17 15.31
CA LEU A 103 59.47 -20.68 15.27
C LEU A 103 60.24 -20.09 14.09
N GLN A 104 60.46 -18.77 14.08
CA GLN A 104 61.71 -18.08 13.66
C GLN A 104 61.72 -16.66 14.23
#